data_AF-A0A402AMR6-F1
#
_entry.id   AF-A0A402AMR6-F1
#
_cell.length_a   1.000
_cell.length_b   1.000
_cell.length_c   1.000
_cell.angle_alpha   90.00
_cell.angle_beta   90.00
_cell.angle_gamma   90.00
#
_symmetry.space_group_name_H-M   'P 1'
#
loop_
_entity.id
_entity.type
_entity.pdbx_description
1 polymer ?
#
loop_
_entity_poly.entity_id
_entity_poly.type
_entity_poly.pdbx_seq_one_letter_code
_entity_poly.pdbx_strand_id
1 'polypeptide(L)'
;MLVLGIESSCDETGAALVRDGRYLLSNVVASQIEIHNRYGGVVPEVASRQQIAAIIPVVETALAQASCRWEDIDAISATYGPGLAGSLLVGLTVGKTLALARELPFLGVNHLEAHLYANWLRPQSDAATASPVPEEEWRHQSGDPLFPLICLVISGAHSEIVLVRDHGDYELLGRTRDDAAGEALDKVSRVLGLGYPGGPAIQRMAQQAEDAYVQQKKSVKKARSVYRLPRAWLRGTYDFSFSGVKTAMLHLAEGATDAVRTHEDGKPSTQYTRYTRMGEQAAQEGAPDVALLAAGFQEAIVDVLAVKTRMAAQEYKVKQVILAGGVAANLSLRARMLQELQPLGIRLSYPPIDFCTDNAAMIASAAFFHLSLGERHGMDLDVQPGLSLPFRK
;
A
#
# COMPACT_ATOMS: atom_id res chain seq x y z
N MET A 1 25.00 -5.75 10.24
CA MET A 1 24.97 -4.64 9.27
C MET A 1 23.89 -3.63 9.64
N LEU A 2 24.23 -2.35 9.75
CA LEU A 2 23.33 -1.21 9.98
C LEU A 2 23.15 -0.42 8.68
N VAL A 3 21.92 -0.31 8.20
CA VAL A 3 21.60 0.35 6.93
C VAL A 3 20.78 1.63 7.17
N LEU A 4 21.20 2.73 6.54
CA LEU A 4 20.40 3.95 6.41
C LEU A 4 19.52 3.85 5.16
N GLY A 5 18.20 3.93 5.33
CA GLY A 5 17.22 4.02 4.25
C GLY A 5 16.74 5.45 4.05
N ILE A 6 16.45 5.81 2.80
CA ILE A 6 15.87 7.09 2.39
C ILE A 6 14.68 6.82 1.47
N GLU A 7 13.51 7.38 1.80
CA GLU A 7 12.27 7.23 1.02
C GLU A 7 11.75 8.63 0.63
N SER A 8 11.51 8.84 -0.66
CA SER A 8 11.01 10.10 -1.20
C SER A 8 10.26 9.91 -2.52
N SER A 9 9.57 8.80 -2.71
CA SER A 9 8.91 8.44 -3.98
C SER A 9 7.64 9.25 -4.26
N CYS A 10 6.92 9.69 -3.22
CA CYS A 10 5.63 10.39 -3.35
C CYS A 10 5.57 11.65 -2.48
N ASP A 11 4.72 11.68 -1.45
CA ASP A 11 4.44 12.82 -0.56
C ASP A 11 4.97 12.64 0.89
N GLU A 12 5.63 11.53 1.17
CA GLU A 12 6.47 11.35 2.35
C GLU A 12 7.94 11.68 2.07
N THR A 13 8.64 12.14 3.11
CA THR A 13 10.11 12.14 3.18
C THR A 13 10.52 11.34 4.39
N GLY A 14 11.17 10.20 4.18
CA GLY A 14 11.54 9.27 5.23
C GLY A 14 13.05 9.07 5.35
N ALA A 15 13.54 8.90 6.57
CA ALA A 15 14.85 8.31 6.86
C ALA A 15 14.75 7.34 8.04
N ALA A 16 15.44 6.21 7.95
CA ALA A 16 15.39 5.17 8.98
C ALA A 16 16.72 4.42 9.08
N LEU A 17 17.04 3.98 10.29
CA LEU A 17 18.16 3.07 10.54
C LEU A 17 17.62 1.70 10.93
N VAL A 18 17.99 0.68 10.16
CA VAL A 18 17.58 -0.72 10.39
C VAL A 18 18.82 -1.59 10.49
N ARG A 19 18.88 -2.36 11.58
CA ARG A 19 19.93 -3.34 11.83
C ARG A 19 19.49 -4.72 11.35
N ASP A 20 20.37 -5.38 10.60
CA ASP A 20 20.24 -6.74 10.10
C ASP A 20 18.93 -7.01 9.33
N GLY A 21 18.45 -5.97 8.64
CA GLY A 21 17.23 -5.97 7.84
C GLY A 21 15.93 -6.09 8.63
N ARG A 22 16.00 -6.18 9.97
CA ARG A 22 14.85 -6.55 10.82
C ARG A 22 14.64 -5.54 11.94
N TYR A 23 15.68 -5.15 12.66
CA TYR A 23 15.53 -4.40 13.89
C TYR A 23 15.55 -2.91 13.63
N LEU A 24 14.42 -2.25 13.89
CA LEU A 24 14.29 -0.82 13.71
C LEU A 24 14.96 -0.05 14.85
N LEU A 25 15.89 0.86 14.53
CA LEU A 25 16.51 1.76 15.52
C LEU A 25 15.88 3.16 15.47
N SER A 26 15.51 3.64 14.29
CA SER A 26 14.75 4.89 14.12
C SER A 26 13.96 4.86 12.82
N ASN A 27 12.84 5.58 12.79
CA ASN A 27 12.02 5.79 11.59
C ASN A 27 11.40 7.18 11.67
N VAL A 28 11.94 8.12 10.90
CA VAL A 28 11.48 9.51 10.84
C VAL A 28 10.75 9.71 9.53
N VAL A 29 9.53 10.21 9.59
CA VAL A 29 8.71 10.52 8.41
C VAL A 29 8.20 11.96 8.52
N ALA A 30 8.55 12.79 7.53
CA ALA A 30 7.93 14.09 7.31
C ALA A 30 6.84 13.93 6.22
N SER A 31 5.58 13.85 6.66
CA SER A 31 4.43 13.69 5.78
C SER A 31 3.90 15.04 5.28
N GLN A 32 3.52 15.09 3.99
CA GLN A 32 2.96 16.29 3.35
C GLN A 32 1.43 16.22 3.17
N ILE A 33 0.75 15.27 3.81
CA ILE A 33 -0.70 15.03 3.65
C ILE A 33 -1.51 16.32 3.83
N GLU A 34 -1.20 17.14 4.84
CA GLU A 34 -1.92 18.40 5.11
C GLU A 34 -1.86 19.38 3.93
N ILE A 35 -0.70 19.48 3.29
CA ILE A 35 -0.47 20.37 2.15
C ILE A 35 -1.28 19.89 0.94
N HIS A 36 -1.24 18.58 0.66
CA HIS A 36 -1.90 17.98 -0.51
C HIS A 36 -3.42 17.84 -0.35
N ASN A 37 -3.92 17.73 0.89
CA ASN A 37 -5.37 17.66 1.16
C ASN A 37 -6.12 18.88 0.59
N ARG A 38 -5.50 20.06 0.55
CA ARG A 38 -6.07 21.29 -0.02
C ARG A 38 -6.32 21.21 -1.54
N TYR A 39 -5.59 20.33 -2.22
CA TYR A 39 -5.70 20.08 -3.66
C TYR A 39 -6.50 18.82 -3.98
N GLY A 40 -6.89 18.06 -2.94
CA GLY A 40 -7.59 16.78 -3.08
C GLY A 40 -6.73 15.64 -3.60
N GLY A 41 -5.40 15.80 -3.63
CA GLY A 41 -4.44 14.81 -4.10
C GLY A 41 -3.02 15.39 -4.21
N VAL A 42 -2.04 14.52 -4.46
CA VAL A 42 -0.62 14.90 -4.50
C VAL A 42 -0.31 15.81 -5.69
N VAL A 43 0.32 16.96 -5.42
CA VAL A 43 0.84 17.88 -6.44
C VAL A 43 2.35 17.67 -6.60
N PRO A 44 2.85 17.11 -7.72
CA PRO A 44 4.24 16.65 -7.84
C PRO A 44 5.32 17.73 -7.59
N GLU A 45 5.10 18.94 -8.11
CA GLU A 45 6.04 20.06 -7.91
C GLU A 45 6.10 20.50 -6.45
N VAL A 46 4.96 20.51 -5.75
CA VAL A 46 4.92 20.83 -4.32
C VAL A 46 5.64 19.74 -3.53
N ALA A 47 5.44 18.48 -3.92
CA ALA A 47 6.03 17.35 -3.21
C ALA A 47 7.56 17.36 -3.23
N SER A 48 8.13 17.52 -4.42
CA SER A 48 9.58 17.60 -4.61
C SER A 48 10.21 18.78 -3.85
N ARG A 49 9.59 19.97 -3.84
CA ARG A 49 10.09 21.12 -3.08
C ARG A 49 10.09 20.91 -1.57
N GLN A 50 9.04 20.28 -1.05
CA GLN A 50 8.97 19.96 0.38
C GLN A 50 10.02 18.90 0.76
N GLN A 51 10.26 17.91 -0.09
CA GLN A 51 11.33 16.92 0.11
C GLN A 51 12.72 17.57 0.18
N ILE A 52 13.02 18.55 -0.69
CA ILE A 52 14.29 19.30 -0.64
C ILE A 52 14.48 19.97 0.73
N ALA A 53 13.42 20.57 1.28
CA ALA A 53 13.48 21.23 2.58
C ALA A 53 13.59 20.25 3.77
N ALA A 54 12.97 19.07 3.66
CA ALA A 54 12.82 18.14 4.77
C ALA A 54 13.94 17.09 4.87
N ILE A 55 14.55 16.70 3.74
CA ILE A 55 15.37 15.47 3.69
C ILE A 55 16.59 15.49 4.62
N ILE A 56 17.32 16.60 4.69
CA ILE A 56 18.49 16.71 5.59
C ILE A 56 18.06 16.68 7.08
N PRO A 57 17.12 17.53 7.53
CA PRO A 57 16.59 17.44 8.90
C PRO A 57 16.05 16.05 9.27
N VAL A 58 15.40 15.36 8.33
CA VAL A 58 14.86 14.01 8.55
C VAL A 58 15.98 12.99 8.76
N VAL A 59 17.04 13.03 7.95
CA VAL A 59 18.22 12.15 8.13
C VAL A 59 18.95 12.44 9.45
N GLU A 60 19.19 13.71 9.78
CA GLU A 60 19.83 14.10 11.04
C GLU A 60 19.03 13.64 12.26
N THR A 61 17.71 13.82 12.21
CA THR A 61 16.79 13.36 13.27
C THR A 61 16.81 11.84 13.39
N ALA A 62 16.86 11.10 12.28
CA ALA A 62 16.91 9.64 12.30
C ALA A 62 18.19 9.13 12.96
N LEU A 63 19.35 9.75 12.70
CA LEU A 63 20.62 9.44 13.36
C LEU A 63 20.57 9.76 14.85
N ALA A 64 20.04 10.92 15.21
CA ALA A 64 19.91 11.34 16.60
C ALA A 64 18.99 10.40 17.41
N GLN A 65 17.83 10.02 16.86
CA GLN A 65 16.90 9.08 17.50
C GLN A 65 17.50 7.68 17.66
N ALA A 66 18.28 7.21 16.67
CA ALA A 66 18.98 5.94 16.75
C ALA A 66 20.18 5.97 17.72
N SER A 67 20.59 7.17 18.18
CA SER A 67 21.84 7.38 18.92
C SER A 67 23.07 6.84 18.18
N CYS A 68 23.06 6.96 16.84
CA CYS A 68 24.13 6.48 15.96
C CYS A 68 24.91 7.65 15.37
N ARG A 69 26.19 7.38 15.10
CA ARG A 69 27.07 8.25 14.33
C ARG A 69 27.22 7.70 12.92
N TRP A 70 27.78 8.50 12.02
CA TRP A 70 28.05 8.08 10.65
C TRP A 70 29.01 6.91 10.55
N GLU A 71 29.90 6.75 11.53
CA GLU A 71 30.86 5.65 11.60
C GLU A 71 30.20 4.30 11.94
N ASP A 72 28.96 4.31 12.44
CA ASP A 72 28.21 3.09 12.77
C ASP A 72 27.43 2.54 11.55
N ILE A 73 27.34 3.30 10.46
CA ILE A 73 26.53 2.96 9.29
C ILE A 73 27.38 2.15 8.31
N ASP A 74 26.87 0.98 7.92
CA ASP A 74 27.57 0.07 7.02
C ASP A 74 27.17 0.26 5.55
N ALA A 75 25.96 0.79 5.28
CA ALA A 75 25.48 1.04 3.93
C ALA A 75 24.37 2.11 3.88
N ILE A 76 24.23 2.75 2.72
CA ILE A 76 23.19 3.73 2.44
C ILE A 76 22.30 3.22 1.30
N SER A 77 21.01 3.41 1.44
CA SER A 77 20.01 3.02 0.45
C SER A 77 18.99 4.12 0.22
N ALA A 78 18.50 4.22 -1.01
CA ALA A 78 17.47 5.17 -1.37
C ALA A 78 16.50 4.57 -2.41
N THR A 79 15.25 4.98 -2.35
CA THR A 79 14.25 4.61 -3.35
C THR A 79 14.62 5.21 -4.71
N TYR A 80 14.71 4.38 -5.75
CA TYR A 80 14.94 4.85 -7.13
C TYR A 80 13.71 4.66 -8.03
N GLY A 81 12.69 3.95 -7.57
CA GLY A 81 11.41 3.82 -8.26
C GLY A 81 10.54 2.69 -7.70
N PRO A 82 9.28 2.56 -8.15
CA PRO A 82 8.52 3.56 -8.90
C PRO A 82 8.19 4.79 -8.04
N GLY A 83 7.67 5.85 -8.67
CA GLY A 83 7.31 7.09 -7.96
C GLY A 83 7.32 8.34 -8.85
N LEU A 84 7.11 9.50 -8.23
CA LEU A 84 7.18 10.80 -8.91
C LEU A 84 8.65 11.12 -9.22
N ALA A 85 8.97 11.38 -10.49
CA ALA A 85 10.35 11.56 -10.94
C ALA A 85 11.10 12.66 -10.15
N GLY A 86 10.47 13.82 -9.95
CA GLY A 86 11.07 14.91 -9.17
C GLY A 86 11.32 14.54 -7.71
N SER A 87 10.41 13.77 -7.11
CA SER A 87 10.52 13.31 -5.72
C SER A 87 11.62 12.26 -5.56
N LEU A 88 11.66 11.26 -6.45
CA LEU A 88 12.69 10.22 -6.47
C LEU A 88 14.10 10.82 -6.62
N LEU A 89 14.26 11.84 -7.46
CA LEU A 89 15.54 12.50 -7.69
C LEU A 89 16.12 13.10 -6.40
N VAL A 90 15.29 13.64 -5.51
CA VAL A 90 15.75 14.24 -4.25
C VAL A 90 16.40 13.18 -3.37
N GLY A 91 15.68 12.10 -3.05
CA GLY A 91 16.18 11.02 -2.20
C GLY A 91 17.36 10.29 -2.80
N LEU A 92 17.28 9.95 -4.10
CA LEU A 92 18.35 9.25 -4.79
C LEU A 92 19.64 10.07 -4.84
N THR A 93 19.55 11.38 -5.10
CA THR A 93 20.72 12.27 -5.14
C THR A 93 21.35 12.41 -3.76
N VAL A 94 20.55 12.62 -2.71
CA VAL A 94 21.05 12.72 -1.34
C VAL A 94 21.70 11.40 -0.91
N GLY A 95 21.05 10.27 -1.13
CA GLY A 95 21.59 8.94 -0.79
C GLY A 95 22.94 8.66 -1.47
N LYS A 96 23.04 8.89 -2.78
CA LYS A 96 24.31 8.73 -3.52
C LYS A 96 25.40 9.68 -3.03
N THR A 97 25.04 10.94 -2.74
CA THR A 97 26.01 11.94 -2.25
C THR A 97 26.54 11.57 -0.87
N LEU A 98 25.68 11.12 0.04
CA LEU A 98 26.09 10.66 1.36
C LEU A 98 26.97 9.41 1.28
N ALA A 99 26.61 8.45 0.44
CA ALA A 99 27.42 7.25 0.20
C ALA A 99 28.80 7.60 -0.34
N LEU A 100 28.88 8.49 -1.33
CA LEU A 100 30.15 8.94 -1.90
C LEU A 100 31.00 9.69 -0.87
N ALA A 101 30.41 10.61 -0.10
CA ALA A 101 31.12 11.41 0.89
C ALA A 101 31.62 10.59 2.10
N ARG A 102 30.98 9.46 2.39
CA ARG A 102 31.32 8.56 3.50
C ARG A 102 32.08 7.31 3.06
N GLU A 103 32.34 7.15 1.76
CA GLU A 103 32.94 5.96 1.18
C GLU A 103 32.17 4.66 1.54
N LEU A 104 30.84 4.77 1.62
CA LEU A 104 29.95 3.66 1.97
C LEU A 104 29.32 3.01 0.72
N PRO A 105 29.01 1.70 0.76
CA PRO A 105 28.19 1.05 -0.25
C PRO A 105 26.84 1.74 -0.43
N PHE A 106 26.41 1.84 -1.69
CA PHE A 106 25.10 2.37 -2.07
C PHE A 106 24.22 1.31 -2.74
N LEU A 107 22.93 1.32 -2.43
CA LEU A 107 21.93 0.51 -3.12
C LEU A 107 20.65 1.32 -3.41
N GLY A 108 20.27 1.39 -4.69
CA GLY A 108 18.91 1.77 -5.08
C GLY A 108 17.91 0.66 -4.77
N VAL A 109 16.81 1.00 -4.12
CA VAL A 109 15.75 0.06 -3.72
C VAL A 109 14.46 0.31 -4.52
N ASN A 110 13.82 -0.78 -4.93
CA ASN A 110 12.48 -0.75 -5.51
C ASN A 110 11.43 -0.53 -4.40
N HIS A 111 10.62 0.51 -4.54
CA HIS A 111 9.61 0.92 -3.57
C HIS A 111 8.55 -0.16 -3.29
N LEU A 112 8.09 -0.88 -4.32
CA LEU A 112 7.10 -1.94 -4.17
C LEU A 112 7.67 -3.15 -3.41
N GLU A 113 8.93 -3.45 -3.69
CA GLU A 113 9.66 -4.51 -3.02
C GLU A 113 9.92 -4.15 -1.56
N ALA A 114 10.22 -2.89 -1.27
CA ALA A 114 10.33 -2.43 0.10
C ALA A 114 9.04 -2.66 0.90
N HIS A 115 7.86 -2.35 0.33
CA HIS A 115 6.58 -2.65 0.97
C HIS A 115 6.41 -4.14 1.33
N LEU A 116 6.97 -5.06 0.52
CA LEU A 116 7.05 -6.47 0.87
C LEU A 116 7.94 -6.68 2.11
N TYR A 117 9.14 -6.10 2.10
CA TYR A 117 10.12 -6.19 3.19
C TYR A 117 9.70 -5.54 4.50
N ALA A 118 8.68 -4.67 4.51
CA ALA A 118 8.06 -4.19 5.74
C ALA A 118 7.58 -5.34 6.66
N ASN A 119 7.29 -6.53 6.10
CA ASN A 119 6.92 -7.72 6.86
C ASN A 119 8.08 -8.38 7.65
N TRP A 120 9.33 -7.96 7.43
CA TRP A 120 10.50 -8.44 8.18
C TRP A 120 10.88 -7.52 9.35
N LEU A 121 10.30 -6.32 9.41
CA LEU A 121 10.61 -5.33 10.44
C LEU A 121 10.09 -5.74 11.82
N ARG A 122 10.90 -5.43 12.83
CA ARG A 122 10.69 -5.71 14.26
C ARG A 122 11.05 -4.45 15.07
N PRO A 123 10.32 -4.16 16.16
CA PRO A 123 10.70 -3.09 17.08
C PRO A 123 12.10 -3.27 17.68
N GLN A 124 12.76 -2.17 18.05
CA GLN A 124 14.09 -2.22 18.70
C GLN A 124 14.10 -3.03 19.99
N SER A 125 13.00 -3.02 20.75
CA SER A 125 12.86 -3.78 22.00
C SER A 125 13.16 -5.26 21.82
N ASP A 126 12.86 -5.80 20.64
CA ASP A 126 13.03 -7.21 20.32
C ASP A 126 14.49 -7.52 19.97
N ALA A 127 15.33 -6.51 19.72
CA ALA A 127 16.76 -6.68 19.48
C ALA A 127 17.51 -7.00 20.78
N ALA A 128 17.05 -6.47 21.93
CA ALA A 128 17.71 -6.70 23.23
C ALA A 128 17.55 -8.13 23.74
N THR A 129 16.52 -8.84 23.27
CA THR A 129 16.24 -10.26 23.61
C THR A 129 16.70 -11.21 22.50
N ALA A 130 17.08 -10.70 21.33
CA ALA A 130 17.58 -11.50 20.24
C ALA A 130 19.01 -11.97 20.52
N SER A 131 19.23 -13.28 20.36
CA SER A 131 20.60 -13.80 20.33
C SER A 131 21.31 -13.28 19.07
N PRO A 132 22.62 -12.98 19.13
CA PRO A 132 23.38 -12.62 17.94
C PRO A 132 23.25 -13.73 16.90
N VAL A 133 22.76 -13.39 15.72
CA VAL A 133 22.59 -14.34 14.62
C VAL A 133 23.88 -14.33 13.81
N PRO A 134 24.52 -15.50 13.55
CA PRO A 134 25.70 -15.57 12.70
C PRO A 134 25.46 -14.93 11.33
N GLU A 135 26.48 -14.32 10.74
CA GLU A 135 26.37 -13.69 9.41
C GLU A 135 25.84 -14.66 8.36
N GLU A 136 26.14 -15.97 8.47
CA GLU A 136 25.67 -17.01 7.54
C GLU A 136 24.15 -17.28 7.62
N GLU A 137 23.48 -16.84 8.69
CA GLU A 137 22.05 -17.03 8.95
C GLU A 137 21.19 -15.79 8.63
N TRP A 138 21.72 -14.85 7.82
CA TRP A 138 20.99 -13.65 7.40
C TRP A 138 19.69 -13.95 6.64
N ARG A 139 19.65 -15.10 5.93
CA ARG A 139 18.56 -15.51 5.03
C ARG A 139 17.23 -15.73 5.75
N HIS A 140 17.25 -16.29 6.96
CA HIS A 140 16.01 -16.58 7.68
C HIS A 140 16.24 -16.62 9.18
N GLN A 141 15.38 -15.90 9.92
CA GLN A 141 15.33 -15.94 11.37
C GLN A 141 13.93 -16.31 11.83
N SER A 142 13.83 -16.92 13.03
CA SER A 142 12.54 -17.14 13.68
C SER A 142 11.74 -15.84 13.75
N GLY A 143 10.49 -15.88 13.31
CA GLY A 143 9.62 -14.70 13.19
C GLY A 143 9.49 -14.16 11.77
N ASP A 144 10.42 -14.47 10.87
CA ASP A 144 10.33 -14.03 9.48
C ASP A 144 9.16 -14.69 8.73
N PRO A 145 8.67 -14.05 7.65
CA PRO A 145 7.79 -14.70 6.68
C PRO A 145 8.37 -15.99 6.10
N LEU A 146 7.50 -16.97 5.84
CA LEU A 146 7.88 -18.31 5.38
C LEU A 146 7.68 -18.47 3.88
N PHE A 147 8.77 -18.75 3.16
CA PHE A 147 8.71 -19.08 1.74
C PHE A 147 8.27 -20.54 1.46
N PRO A 148 7.64 -20.82 0.29
CA PRO A 148 7.08 -19.83 -0.63
C PRO A 148 5.83 -19.17 -0.02
N LEU A 149 5.61 -17.89 -0.36
CA LEU A 149 4.50 -17.08 0.10
C LEU A 149 3.82 -16.33 -1.05
N ILE A 150 2.57 -15.92 -0.85
CA ILE A 150 1.91 -14.92 -1.70
C ILE A 150 2.02 -13.57 -1.01
N CYS A 151 2.47 -12.55 -1.75
CA CYS A 151 2.38 -11.16 -1.34
C CYS A 151 1.26 -10.47 -2.11
N LEU A 152 0.29 -9.91 -1.40
CA LEU A 152 -0.67 -8.97 -1.96
C LEU A 152 -0.12 -7.56 -1.76
N VAL A 153 0.43 -6.97 -2.83
CA VAL A 153 0.95 -5.60 -2.85
C VAL A 153 -0.18 -4.65 -3.23
N ILE A 154 -0.65 -3.86 -2.27
CA ILE A 154 -1.86 -3.03 -2.38
C ILE A 154 -1.61 -1.62 -1.82
N SER A 155 -1.30 -0.69 -2.71
CA SER A 155 -1.04 0.71 -2.40
C SER A 155 -2.03 1.65 -3.10
N GLY A 156 -1.77 2.96 -3.06
CA GLY A 156 -2.51 3.95 -3.84
C GLY A 156 -2.52 3.61 -5.33
N ALA A 157 -1.38 3.19 -5.88
CA ALA A 157 -1.19 2.98 -7.32
C ALA A 157 -1.02 1.52 -7.75
N HIS A 158 -0.91 0.57 -6.81
CA HIS A 158 -0.62 -0.83 -7.12
C HIS A 158 -1.64 -1.77 -6.49
N SER A 159 -1.95 -2.86 -7.19
CA SER A 159 -2.78 -3.96 -6.71
C SER A 159 -2.34 -5.22 -7.44
N GLU A 160 -1.40 -5.95 -6.84
CA GLU A 160 -0.70 -7.08 -7.44
C GLU A 160 -0.69 -8.29 -6.51
N ILE A 161 -0.90 -9.48 -7.07
CA ILE A 161 -0.64 -10.76 -6.42
C ILE A 161 0.69 -11.28 -6.94
N VAL A 162 1.66 -11.38 -6.04
CA VAL A 162 3.02 -11.81 -6.34
C VAL A 162 3.32 -13.09 -5.61
N LEU A 163 3.81 -14.10 -6.31
CA LEU A 163 4.39 -15.29 -5.71
C LEU A 163 5.85 -15.02 -5.39
N VAL A 164 6.22 -15.25 -4.15
CA VAL A 164 7.57 -15.01 -3.62
C VAL A 164 8.15 -16.34 -3.17
N ARG A 165 9.21 -16.80 -3.83
CA ARG A 165 9.80 -18.11 -3.57
C ARG A 165 11.04 -18.04 -2.69
N ASP A 166 11.74 -16.92 -2.73
CA ASP A 166 12.87 -16.54 -1.87
C ASP A 166 13.07 -15.01 -2.01
N HIS A 167 14.03 -14.46 -1.26
CA HIS A 167 14.51 -13.10 -1.46
C HIS A 167 14.97 -12.86 -2.90
N GLY A 168 14.44 -11.83 -3.57
CA GLY A 168 14.75 -11.51 -4.97
C GLY A 168 14.14 -12.47 -6.00
N ASP A 169 13.28 -13.41 -5.60
CA ASP A 169 12.63 -14.38 -6.49
C ASP A 169 11.11 -14.18 -6.52
N TYR A 170 10.65 -13.41 -7.52
CA TYR A 170 9.27 -13.00 -7.68
C TYR A 170 8.66 -13.41 -9.02
N GLU A 171 7.38 -13.81 -8.96
CA GLU A 171 6.56 -14.15 -10.12
C GLU A 171 5.21 -13.41 -10.01
N LEU A 172 4.88 -12.59 -11.01
CA LEU A 172 3.61 -11.88 -11.06
C LEU A 172 2.49 -12.85 -11.44
N LEU A 173 1.50 -13.02 -10.56
CA LEU A 173 0.35 -13.87 -10.83
C LEU A 173 -0.85 -13.09 -11.39
N GLY A 174 -1.04 -11.86 -10.91
CA GLY A 174 -2.13 -11.00 -11.36
C GLY A 174 -1.96 -9.56 -10.89
N ARG A 175 -2.54 -8.62 -11.64
CA ARG A 175 -2.49 -7.19 -11.34
C ARG A 175 -3.79 -6.48 -11.68
N THR A 176 -3.97 -5.26 -11.20
CA THR A 176 -5.07 -4.43 -11.70
C THR A 176 -4.90 -4.13 -13.19
N ARG A 177 -6.02 -4.13 -13.93
CA ARG A 177 -6.10 -3.72 -15.34
C ARG A 177 -6.48 -2.26 -15.51
N ASP A 178 -6.94 -1.62 -14.43
CA ASP A 178 -7.41 -0.24 -14.43
C ASP A 178 -7.01 0.49 -13.14
N ASP A 179 -7.96 1.01 -12.36
CA ASP A 179 -7.68 1.68 -11.09
C ASP A 179 -7.08 0.67 -10.10
N ALA A 180 -6.08 1.08 -9.32
CA ALA A 180 -5.67 0.33 -8.13
C ALA A 180 -6.72 0.43 -7.01
N ALA A 181 -6.67 -0.48 -6.03
CA ALA A 181 -7.61 -0.48 -4.92
C ALA A 181 -7.54 0.83 -4.10
N GLY A 182 -6.33 1.33 -3.82
CA GLY A 182 -6.14 2.60 -3.10
C GLY A 182 -6.69 3.78 -3.89
N GLU A 183 -6.35 3.88 -5.18
CA GLU A 183 -6.88 4.91 -6.08
C GLU A 183 -8.42 4.89 -6.16
N ALA A 184 -9.03 3.69 -6.23
CA ALA A 184 -10.48 3.56 -6.23
C ALA A 184 -11.10 4.08 -4.91
N LEU A 185 -10.48 3.79 -3.77
CA LEU A 185 -10.87 4.32 -2.45
C LEU A 185 -10.76 5.85 -2.39
N ASP A 186 -9.67 6.43 -2.90
CA ASP A 186 -9.46 7.87 -2.90
C ASP A 186 -10.46 8.60 -3.80
N LYS A 187 -10.69 8.08 -5.02
CA LYS A 187 -11.68 8.65 -5.94
C LYS A 187 -13.09 8.59 -5.34
N VAL A 188 -13.47 7.49 -4.71
CA VAL A 188 -14.81 7.37 -4.09
C VAL A 188 -14.93 8.21 -2.82
N SER A 189 -13.87 8.32 -2.01
CA SER A 189 -13.84 9.27 -0.89
C SER A 189 -14.18 10.69 -1.34
N ARG A 190 -13.61 11.12 -2.48
CA ARG A 190 -13.90 12.43 -3.07
C ARG A 190 -15.36 12.55 -3.52
N VAL A 191 -15.90 11.53 -4.19
CA VAL A 191 -17.32 11.49 -4.61
C VAL A 191 -18.26 11.62 -3.40
N LEU A 192 -17.91 10.99 -2.27
CA LEU A 192 -18.69 11.06 -1.04
C LEU A 192 -18.41 12.30 -0.16
N GLY A 193 -17.51 13.20 -0.59
CA GLY A 193 -17.16 14.39 0.19
C GLY A 193 -16.38 14.09 1.49
N LEU A 194 -15.66 12.98 1.55
CA LEU A 194 -14.95 12.51 2.77
C LEU A 194 -13.48 12.97 2.87
N GLY A 195 -12.96 13.63 1.84
CA GLY A 195 -11.61 14.22 1.80
C GLY A 195 -10.48 13.24 1.40
N TYR A 196 -9.23 13.64 1.66
CA TYR A 196 -8.00 12.87 1.40
C TYR A 196 -7.18 12.72 2.71
N PRO A 197 -6.54 11.56 2.98
CA PRO A 197 -6.54 10.31 2.21
C PRO A 197 -7.85 9.53 2.34
N GLY A 198 -8.31 8.94 1.24
CA GLY A 198 -9.65 8.39 1.12
C GLY A 198 -9.82 6.98 1.68
N GLY A 199 -8.79 6.13 1.59
CA GLY A 199 -8.81 4.80 2.21
C GLY A 199 -9.21 4.82 3.69
N PRO A 200 -8.50 5.58 4.56
CA PRO A 200 -8.86 5.73 5.97
C PRO A 200 -10.24 6.37 6.19
N ALA A 201 -10.64 7.33 5.35
CA ALA A 201 -11.93 8.00 5.48
C ALA A 201 -13.11 7.05 5.18
N ILE A 202 -13.01 6.27 4.10
CA ILE A 202 -13.99 5.22 3.76
C ILE A 202 -14.08 4.18 4.87
N GLN A 203 -12.94 3.73 5.42
CA GLN A 203 -12.95 2.76 6.52
C GLN A 203 -13.69 3.29 7.75
N ARG A 204 -13.45 4.55 8.16
CA ARG A 204 -14.14 5.16 9.30
C ARG A 204 -15.65 5.21 9.09
N MET A 205 -16.08 5.66 7.91
CA MET A 205 -17.51 5.72 7.56
C MET A 205 -18.14 4.32 7.50
N ALA A 206 -17.44 3.35 6.93
CA ALA A 206 -17.90 1.97 6.90
C ALA A 206 -18.06 1.41 8.33
N GLN A 207 -17.09 1.63 9.21
CA GLN A 207 -17.14 1.17 10.60
C GLN A 207 -18.32 1.79 11.36
N GLN A 208 -18.59 3.09 11.17
CA GLN A 208 -19.76 3.75 11.77
C GLN A 208 -21.08 3.07 11.38
N ALA A 209 -21.25 2.69 10.10
CA ALA A 209 -22.42 1.96 9.66
C ALA A 209 -22.52 0.57 10.30
N GLU A 210 -21.39 -0.14 10.41
CA GLU A 210 -21.35 -1.46 11.04
C GLU A 210 -21.70 -1.39 12.54
N ASP A 211 -21.13 -0.43 13.26
CA ASP A 211 -21.37 -0.21 14.69
C ASP A 211 -22.84 0.14 14.96
N ALA A 212 -23.43 1.00 14.14
CA ALA A 212 -24.85 1.34 14.25
C ALA A 212 -25.75 0.11 14.08
N TYR A 213 -25.40 -0.81 13.18
CA TYR A 213 -26.13 -2.07 13.01
C TYR A 213 -25.94 -3.02 14.20
N VAL A 214 -24.71 -3.13 14.72
CA VAL A 214 -24.42 -3.94 15.92
C VAL A 214 -25.22 -3.44 17.12
N GLN A 215 -25.29 -2.13 17.36
CA GLN A 215 -26.10 -1.52 18.43
C GLN A 215 -27.58 -1.87 18.30
N GLN A 216 -28.09 -1.97 17.07
CA GLN A 216 -29.46 -2.39 16.77
C GLN A 216 -29.65 -3.92 16.80
N LYS A 217 -28.65 -4.70 17.24
CA LYS A 217 -28.63 -6.17 17.21
C LYS A 217 -28.87 -6.75 15.81
N LYS A 218 -28.46 -6.01 14.77
CA LYS A 218 -28.50 -6.44 13.36
C LYS A 218 -27.11 -6.92 12.94
N SER A 219 -27.09 -7.78 11.92
CA SER A 219 -25.83 -8.30 11.37
C SER A 219 -25.06 -7.21 10.62
N VAL A 220 -23.74 -7.14 10.84
CA VAL A 220 -22.77 -6.36 10.06
C VAL A 220 -22.89 -6.62 8.55
N LYS A 221 -23.14 -7.88 8.15
CA LYS A 221 -23.34 -8.26 6.75
C LYS A 221 -24.48 -7.49 6.10
N LYS A 222 -25.50 -7.10 6.87
CA LYS A 222 -26.61 -6.29 6.38
C LYS A 222 -26.16 -4.86 6.09
N ALA A 223 -25.38 -4.22 6.97
CA ALA A 223 -24.81 -2.89 6.73
C ALA A 223 -24.01 -2.85 5.42
N ARG A 224 -23.13 -3.84 5.21
CA ARG A 224 -22.29 -3.97 4.00
C ARG A 224 -23.04 -4.32 2.71
N SER A 225 -24.33 -4.65 2.80
CA SER A 225 -25.11 -5.12 1.65
C SER A 225 -26.41 -4.35 1.41
N VAL A 226 -26.65 -3.25 2.12
CA VAL A 226 -27.71 -2.29 1.77
C VAL A 226 -27.51 -1.82 0.33
N TYR A 227 -26.30 -1.34 0.03
CA TYR A 227 -25.90 -0.92 -1.31
C TYR A 227 -24.99 -1.96 -1.97
N ARG A 228 -25.58 -2.90 -2.72
CA ARG A 228 -24.83 -3.99 -3.38
C ARG A 228 -24.15 -3.53 -4.67
N LEU A 229 -22.88 -3.19 -4.56
CA LEU A 229 -22.00 -2.86 -5.69
C LEU A 229 -21.48 -4.10 -6.45
N PRO A 230 -21.05 -3.97 -7.72
CA PRO A 230 -20.59 -5.10 -8.51
C PRO A 230 -19.23 -5.62 -8.03
N ARG A 231 -18.93 -6.89 -8.30
CA ARG A 231 -17.60 -7.49 -8.13
C ARG A 231 -17.04 -7.89 -9.49
N ALA A 232 -15.90 -7.32 -9.88
CA ALA A 232 -15.25 -7.65 -11.13
C ALA A 232 -14.37 -8.91 -10.96
N TRP A 233 -14.98 -10.09 -11.11
CA TRP A 233 -14.29 -11.35 -10.85
C TRP A 233 -13.22 -11.74 -11.88
N LEU A 234 -13.28 -11.22 -13.12
CA LEU A 234 -12.32 -11.53 -14.20
C LEU A 234 -11.94 -13.02 -14.25
N ARG A 235 -12.94 -13.88 -14.56
CA ARG A 235 -12.83 -15.35 -14.45
C ARG A 235 -11.60 -15.89 -15.19
N GLY A 236 -10.93 -16.87 -14.58
CA GLY A 236 -9.74 -17.51 -15.15
C GLY A 236 -8.45 -16.71 -14.99
N THR A 237 -8.47 -15.60 -14.25
CA THR A 237 -7.29 -14.77 -13.99
C THR A 237 -7.20 -14.34 -12.53
N TYR A 238 -6.01 -13.97 -12.08
CA TYR A 238 -5.78 -13.32 -10.78
C TYR A 238 -5.87 -11.79 -10.84
N ASP A 239 -6.16 -11.24 -12.01
CA ASP A 239 -6.22 -9.79 -12.23
C ASP A 239 -7.38 -9.10 -11.49
N PHE A 240 -7.24 -7.80 -11.28
CA PHE A 240 -8.25 -6.95 -10.66
C PHE A 240 -8.81 -5.90 -11.64
N SER A 241 -9.98 -5.37 -11.31
CA SER A 241 -10.59 -4.21 -11.97
C SER A 241 -11.53 -3.52 -10.98
N PHE A 242 -11.29 -2.24 -10.73
CA PHE A 242 -12.04 -1.44 -9.76
C PHE A 242 -12.73 -0.23 -10.38
N SER A 243 -12.36 0.15 -11.61
CA SER A 243 -12.94 1.28 -12.34
C SER A 243 -14.47 1.21 -12.46
N GLY A 244 -15.02 0.03 -12.79
CA GLY A 244 -16.46 -0.18 -12.89
C GLY A 244 -17.19 -0.11 -11.55
N VAL A 245 -16.53 -0.50 -10.46
CA VAL A 245 -17.09 -0.39 -9.09
C VAL A 245 -17.19 1.07 -8.67
N LYS A 246 -16.17 1.87 -8.98
CA LYS A 246 -16.17 3.33 -8.81
C LYS A 246 -17.31 3.98 -9.61
N THR A 247 -17.48 3.65 -10.89
CA THR A 247 -18.56 4.22 -11.70
C THR A 247 -19.95 3.84 -11.17
N ALA A 248 -20.13 2.59 -10.73
CA ALA A 248 -21.37 2.16 -10.09
C ALA A 248 -21.64 2.96 -8.79
N MET A 249 -20.60 3.26 -8.02
CA MET A 249 -20.69 4.05 -6.80
C MET A 249 -21.05 5.51 -7.08
N LEU A 250 -20.47 6.12 -8.12
CA LEU A 250 -20.81 7.49 -8.54
C LEU A 250 -22.30 7.62 -8.84
N HIS A 251 -22.83 6.75 -9.70
CA HIS A 251 -24.25 6.76 -10.05
C HIS A 251 -25.18 6.53 -8.84
N LEU A 252 -24.72 5.76 -7.86
CA LEU A 252 -25.47 5.50 -6.64
C LEU A 252 -25.46 6.71 -5.70
N ALA A 253 -24.30 7.35 -5.53
CA ALA A 253 -24.11 8.51 -4.66
C ALA A 253 -24.80 9.77 -5.19
N GLU A 254 -24.84 9.96 -6.50
CA GLU A 254 -25.52 11.10 -7.14
C GLU A 254 -27.04 11.06 -6.98
N GLY A 255 -27.62 9.94 -6.49
CA GLY A 255 -29.07 9.82 -6.31
C GLY A 255 -29.88 9.97 -7.61
N ALA A 256 -29.18 9.95 -8.75
CA ALA A 256 -29.54 10.50 -10.05
C ALA A 256 -30.10 11.94 -10.03
N THR A 257 -29.32 12.87 -10.57
CA THR A 257 -29.89 14.01 -11.31
C THR A 257 -29.20 14.17 -12.66
N ASP A 258 -29.11 13.08 -13.45
CA ASP A 258 -28.80 13.27 -14.86
C ASP A 258 -30.06 13.71 -15.59
N ALA A 259 -30.09 15.00 -15.91
CA ALA A 259 -30.80 15.51 -17.06
C ALA A 259 -30.76 14.48 -18.19
N VAL A 260 -31.91 14.20 -18.78
CA VAL A 260 -32.09 13.37 -19.97
C VAL A 260 -30.85 13.42 -20.86
N ARG A 261 -30.02 12.37 -20.84
CA ARG A 261 -28.91 12.28 -21.79
C ARG A 261 -29.54 12.09 -23.16
N THR A 262 -29.51 13.13 -23.99
CA THR A 262 -29.93 13.03 -25.39
C THR A 262 -28.82 12.35 -26.17
N HIS A 263 -29.15 11.29 -26.91
CA HIS A 263 -28.24 10.75 -27.92
C HIS A 263 -27.89 11.84 -28.97
N GLU A 264 -26.87 11.64 -29.81
CA GLU A 264 -26.51 12.58 -30.90
C GLU A 264 -27.68 12.86 -31.86
N ASP A 265 -28.67 11.96 -31.92
CA ASP A 265 -29.93 12.07 -32.66
C ASP A 265 -31.07 12.73 -31.86
N GLY A 266 -30.78 13.35 -30.71
CA GLY A 266 -31.71 14.17 -29.93
C GLY A 266 -32.76 13.40 -29.12
N LYS A 267 -32.68 12.06 -29.08
CA LYS A 267 -33.64 11.21 -28.34
C LYS A 267 -33.23 11.01 -26.87
N PRO A 268 -34.18 11.03 -25.93
CA PRO A 268 -33.92 10.67 -24.53
C PRO A 268 -33.33 9.26 -24.43
N SER A 269 -32.13 9.12 -23.86
CA SER A 269 -31.63 7.83 -23.39
C SER A 269 -32.42 7.40 -22.16
N THR A 270 -33.21 6.34 -22.27
CA THR A 270 -33.93 5.70 -21.16
C THR A 270 -33.14 4.56 -20.52
N GLN A 271 -31.83 4.43 -20.80
CA GLN A 271 -30.99 3.41 -20.19
C GLN A 271 -30.62 3.76 -18.75
N TYR A 272 -31.52 3.43 -17.83
CA TYR A 272 -31.23 3.43 -16.40
C TYR A 272 -30.42 2.19 -16.03
N THR A 273 -29.22 2.38 -15.47
CA THR A 273 -28.49 1.27 -14.85
C THR A 273 -29.17 0.87 -13.54
N ARG A 274 -28.87 -0.34 -13.05
CA ARG A 274 -29.33 -0.79 -11.73
C ARG A 274 -28.95 0.20 -10.62
N TYR A 275 -27.76 0.79 -10.71
CA TYR A 275 -27.22 1.70 -9.70
C TYR A 275 -27.88 3.07 -9.73
N THR A 276 -28.22 3.55 -10.93
CA THR A 276 -29.02 4.77 -11.12
C THR A 276 -30.38 4.63 -10.42
N ARG A 277 -31.08 3.52 -10.62
CA ARG A 277 -32.38 3.26 -9.95
C ARG A 277 -32.27 3.18 -8.43
N MET A 278 -31.21 2.54 -7.93
CA MET A 278 -30.96 2.46 -6.47
C MET A 278 -30.66 3.84 -5.88
N GLY A 279 -29.94 4.69 -6.62
CA GLY A 279 -29.69 6.09 -6.25
C GLY A 279 -30.98 6.90 -6.20
N GLU A 280 -31.81 6.83 -7.24
CA GLU A 280 -33.12 7.51 -7.30
C GLU A 280 -34.03 7.14 -6.14
N GLN A 281 -34.12 5.86 -5.83
CA GLN A 281 -34.93 5.40 -4.71
C GLN A 281 -34.40 5.95 -3.37
N ALA A 282 -33.09 5.91 -3.16
CA ALA A 282 -32.49 6.46 -1.95
C ALA A 282 -32.67 8.00 -1.86
N ALA A 283 -32.62 8.71 -2.99
CA ALA A 283 -32.91 10.14 -3.03
C ALA A 283 -34.36 10.45 -2.63
N GLN A 284 -35.33 9.65 -3.09
CA GLN A 284 -36.74 9.78 -2.70
C GLN A 284 -36.98 9.51 -1.20
N GLU A 285 -36.11 8.72 -0.56
CA GLU A 285 -36.18 8.36 0.86
C GLU A 285 -35.36 9.28 1.79
N GLY A 286 -34.73 10.34 1.27
CA GLY A 286 -33.96 11.32 2.06
C GLY A 286 -32.46 11.40 1.78
N ALA A 287 -32.03 10.93 0.60
CA ALA A 287 -30.65 10.79 0.11
C ALA A 287 -29.92 9.52 0.60
N PRO A 288 -28.97 8.97 -0.19
CA PRO A 288 -28.20 7.81 0.21
C PRO A 288 -27.38 8.03 1.48
N ASP A 289 -27.42 7.07 2.40
CA ASP A 289 -26.59 7.09 3.61
C ASP A 289 -25.12 6.85 3.26
N VAL A 290 -24.28 7.88 3.47
CA VAL A 290 -22.85 7.87 3.15
C VAL A 290 -22.08 6.77 3.88
N ALA A 291 -22.45 6.45 5.13
CA ALA A 291 -21.80 5.41 5.91
C ALA A 291 -22.09 4.02 5.32
N LEU A 292 -23.35 3.78 4.93
CA LEU A 292 -23.76 2.54 4.28
C LEU A 292 -23.19 2.39 2.86
N LEU A 293 -23.06 3.51 2.12
CA LEU A 293 -22.37 3.55 0.84
C LEU A 293 -20.91 3.15 1.00
N ALA A 294 -20.19 3.78 1.94
CA ALA A 294 -18.79 3.46 2.24
C ALA A 294 -18.61 1.98 2.62
N ALA A 295 -19.50 1.43 3.46
CA ALA A 295 -19.49 0.01 3.84
C ALA A 295 -19.67 -0.93 2.63
N GLY A 296 -20.62 -0.64 1.75
CA GLY A 296 -20.87 -1.43 0.54
C GLY A 296 -19.71 -1.39 -0.46
N PHE A 297 -19.07 -0.23 -0.62
CA PHE A 297 -17.93 -0.05 -1.52
C PHE A 297 -16.67 -0.73 -0.99
N GLN A 298 -16.36 -0.54 0.29
CA GLN A 298 -15.25 -1.24 0.93
C GLN A 298 -15.43 -2.76 0.82
N GLU A 299 -16.62 -3.29 1.09
CA GLU A 299 -16.89 -4.72 0.95
C GLU A 299 -16.70 -5.20 -0.50
N ALA A 300 -17.08 -4.43 -1.52
CA ALA A 300 -16.89 -4.83 -2.91
C ALA A 300 -15.41 -4.95 -3.31
N ILE A 301 -14.54 -4.06 -2.81
CA ILE A 301 -13.09 -4.13 -3.04
C ILE A 301 -12.47 -5.28 -2.25
N VAL A 302 -12.74 -5.34 -0.94
CA VAL A 302 -12.15 -6.32 -0.01
C VAL A 302 -12.50 -7.75 -0.41
N ASP A 303 -13.73 -8.00 -0.85
CA ASP A 303 -14.22 -9.31 -1.28
C ASP A 303 -13.40 -9.87 -2.46
N VAL A 304 -13.14 -9.04 -3.48
CA VAL A 304 -12.37 -9.47 -4.66
C VAL A 304 -10.90 -9.69 -4.31
N LEU A 305 -10.29 -8.77 -3.55
CA LEU A 305 -8.89 -8.88 -3.11
C LEU A 305 -8.66 -10.17 -2.32
N ALA A 306 -9.48 -10.43 -1.30
CA ALA A 306 -9.29 -11.58 -0.42
C ALA A 306 -9.54 -12.91 -1.13
N VAL A 307 -10.62 -13.03 -1.90
CA VAL A 307 -10.97 -14.28 -2.59
C VAL A 307 -9.93 -14.64 -3.66
N LYS A 308 -9.46 -13.68 -4.46
CA LYS A 308 -8.43 -13.95 -5.48
C LYS A 308 -7.08 -14.30 -4.84
N THR A 309 -6.72 -13.62 -3.76
CA THR A 309 -5.48 -13.94 -3.01
C THR A 309 -5.55 -15.35 -2.41
N ARG A 310 -6.68 -15.74 -1.82
CA ARG A 310 -6.91 -17.11 -1.32
C ARG A 310 -6.81 -18.14 -2.46
N MET A 311 -7.41 -17.86 -3.62
CA MET A 311 -7.33 -18.76 -4.78
C MET A 311 -5.87 -18.98 -5.20
N ALA A 312 -5.08 -17.91 -5.33
CA ALA A 312 -3.66 -18.00 -5.65
C ALA A 312 -2.89 -18.78 -4.59
N ALA A 313 -3.12 -18.47 -3.30
CA ALA A 313 -2.45 -19.15 -2.20
C ALA A 313 -2.73 -20.67 -2.20
N GLN A 314 -3.96 -21.07 -2.52
CA GLN A 314 -4.37 -22.47 -2.62
C GLN A 314 -3.75 -23.18 -3.83
N GLU A 315 -3.77 -22.53 -5.01
CA GLU A 315 -3.22 -23.11 -6.25
C GLU A 315 -1.72 -23.34 -6.14
N TYR A 316 -0.99 -22.34 -5.63
CA TYR A 316 0.47 -22.38 -5.51
C TYR A 316 0.97 -23.04 -4.21
N LYS A 317 0.06 -23.53 -3.37
CA LYS A 317 0.35 -24.29 -2.13
C LYS A 317 1.36 -23.58 -1.23
N VAL A 318 1.18 -22.27 -1.06
CA VAL A 318 2.10 -21.46 -0.26
C VAL A 318 1.92 -21.70 1.24
N LYS A 319 2.95 -21.42 2.02
CA LYS A 319 2.91 -21.56 3.49
C LYS A 319 2.25 -20.34 4.15
N GLN A 320 2.33 -19.20 3.48
CA GLN A 320 1.95 -17.91 4.06
C GLN A 320 1.42 -16.95 2.99
N VAL A 321 0.52 -16.06 3.40
CA VAL A 321 0.14 -14.85 2.67
C VAL A 321 0.60 -13.65 3.48
N ILE A 322 1.18 -12.66 2.81
CA ILE A 322 1.55 -11.38 3.42
C ILE A 322 0.83 -10.24 2.71
N LEU A 323 0.44 -9.21 3.47
CA LEU A 323 -0.08 -7.96 2.90
C LEU A 323 1.01 -6.89 2.93
N ALA A 324 1.07 -6.07 1.89
CA ALA A 324 2.05 -5.00 1.71
C ALA A 324 1.39 -3.76 1.08
N GLY A 325 1.85 -2.56 1.42
CA GLY A 325 1.31 -1.29 0.91
C GLY A 325 0.21 -0.67 1.77
N GLY A 326 -0.12 0.60 1.50
CA GLY A 326 -0.99 1.41 2.36
C GLY A 326 -2.39 0.85 2.59
N VAL A 327 -2.97 0.14 1.61
CA VAL A 327 -4.31 -0.46 1.75
C VAL A 327 -4.26 -1.70 2.66
N ALA A 328 -3.08 -2.27 2.92
CA ALA A 328 -2.91 -3.33 3.91
C ALA A 328 -3.24 -2.88 5.35
N ALA A 329 -3.30 -1.57 5.63
CA ALA A 329 -3.81 -1.03 6.90
C ALA A 329 -5.34 -1.18 7.06
N ASN A 330 -6.06 -1.55 6.00
CA ASN A 330 -7.51 -1.71 6.05
C ASN A 330 -7.92 -2.90 6.94
N LEU A 331 -8.64 -2.64 8.03
CA LEU A 331 -9.04 -3.63 9.02
C LEU A 331 -10.05 -4.63 8.46
N SER A 332 -10.96 -4.18 7.58
CA SER A 332 -11.93 -5.07 6.94
C SER A 332 -11.22 -6.05 6.00
N LEU A 333 -10.21 -5.59 5.26
CA LEU A 333 -9.37 -6.46 4.44
C LEU A 333 -8.62 -7.50 5.29
N ARG A 334 -7.97 -7.08 6.38
CA ARG A 334 -7.27 -8.01 7.29
C ARG A 334 -8.22 -9.08 7.83
N ALA A 335 -9.39 -8.67 8.33
CA ALA A 335 -10.39 -9.58 8.86
C ALA A 335 -10.92 -10.55 7.79
N ARG A 336 -11.20 -10.06 6.59
CA ARG A 336 -11.68 -10.89 5.49
C ARG A 336 -10.61 -11.87 5.01
N MET A 337 -9.37 -11.42 4.87
CA MET A 337 -8.26 -12.29 4.46
C MET A 337 -8.04 -13.41 5.48
N LEU A 338 -8.10 -13.11 6.78
CA LEU A 338 -8.01 -14.12 7.83
C LEU A 338 -9.13 -15.17 7.69
N GLN A 339 -10.37 -14.73 7.46
CA GLN A 339 -11.51 -15.62 7.25
C GLN A 339 -11.32 -16.55 6.04
N GLU A 340 -10.74 -16.06 4.96
CA GLU A 340 -10.49 -16.83 3.74
C GLU A 340 -9.35 -17.85 3.89
N LEU A 341 -8.32 -17.52 4.68
CA LEU A 341 -7.10 -18.33 4.80
C LEU A 341 -7.14 -19.33 5.96
N GLN A 342 -7.85 -19.02 7.05
CA GLN A 342 -7.93 -19.90 8.23
C GLN A 342 -8.38 -21.34 7.89
N PRO A 343 -9.42 -21.58 7.06
CA PRO A 343 -9.84 -22.93 6.71
C PRO A 343 -8.79 -23.72 5.91
N LEU A 344 -7.83 -23.03 5.29
CA LEU A 344 -6.74 -23.64 4.52
C LEU A 344 -5.47 -23.88 5.37
N GLY A 345 -5.45 -23.43 6.62
CA GLY A 345 -4.26 -23.49 7.47
C GLY A 345 -3.10 -22.61 6.98
N ILE A 346 -3.36 -21.63 6.12
CA ILE A 346 -2.35 -20.72 5.58
C ILE A 346 -2.19 -19.54 6.52
N ARG A 347 -0.96 -19.23 6.93
CA ARG A 347 -0.67 -18.09 7.83
C ARG A 347 -0.90 -16.77 7.10
N LEU A 348 -1.49 -15.79 7.78
CA LEU A 348 -1.54 -14.40 7.33
C LEU A 348 -0.54 -13.57 8.16
N SER A 349 0.27 -12.73 7.51
CA SER A 349 0.99 -11.65 8.16
C SER A 349 0.79 -10.33 7.44
N TYR A 350 1.03 -9.25 8.15
CA TYR A 350 1.01 -7.90 7.64
C TYR A 350 1.82 -7.04 8.61
N PRO A 351 2.44 -5.95 8.14
CA PRO A 351 3.17 -5.06 9.03
C PRO A 351 2.21 -4.33 9.99
N PRO A 352 2.74 -3.82 11.13
CA PRO A 352 2.13 -2.73 11.86
C PRO A 352 1.66 -1.60 10.93
N ILE A 353 0.60 -0.88 11.32
CA ILE A 353 -0.01 0.16 10.47
C ILE A 353 1.03 1.21 10.04
N ASP A 354 1.93 1.59 10.95
CA ASP A 354 2.97 2.59 10.71
C ASP A 354 4.01 2.17 9.65
N PHE A 355 4.08 0.87 9.30
CA PHE A 355 4.92 0.37 8.21
C PHE A 355 4.12 -0.08 6.98
N CYS A 356 2.79 0.12 6.97
CA CYS A 356 1.98 -0.09 5.76
C CYS A 356 2.07 1.10 4.81
N THR A 357 2.20 2.32 5.33
CA THR A 357 2.41 3.54 4.56
C THR A 357 3.89 3.76 4.25
N ASP A 358 4.18 4.67 3.35
CA ASP A 358 5.55 4.91 2.87
C ASP A 358 6.47 5.34 4.02
N ASN A 359 7.59 4.64 4.17
CA ASN A 359 8.57 4.86 5.23
C ASN A 359 9.95 4.40 4.76
N ALA A 360 11.00 4.89 5.40
CA ALA A 360 12.36 4.51 5.04
C ALA A 360 12.84 3.20 5.69
N ALA A 361 12.14 2.70 6.71
CA ALA A 361 12.52 1.45 7.37
C ALA A 361 12.39 0.26 6.41
N MET A 362 11.33 0.25 5.60
CA MET A 362 11.14 -0.76 4.56
C MET A 362 12.24 -0.69 3.48
N ILE A 363 12.74 0.52 3.16
CA ILE A 363 13.85 0.72 2.22
C ILE A 363 15.14 0.12 2.78
N ALA A 364 15.49 0.45 4.02
CA ALA A 364 16.67 -0.08 4.69
C ALA A 364 16.59 -1.61 4.87
N SER A 365 15.41 -2.14 5.17
CA SER A 365 15.16 -3.58 5.29
C SER A 365 15.42 -4.30 3.96
N ALA A 366 14.78 -3.86 2.88
CA ALA A 366 15.01 -4.42 1.55
C ALA A 366 16.50 -4.37 1.18
N ALA A 367 17.13 -3.21 1.37
CA ALA A 367 18.54 -3.03 1.05
C ALA A 367 19.43 -4.04 1.77
N PHE A 368 19.19 -4.34 3.05
CA PHE A 368 19.95 -5.37 3.77
C PHE A 368 19.94 -6.72 3.04
N PHE A 369 18.77 -7.20 2.60
CA PHE A 369 18.65 -8.52 1.96
C PHE A 369 19.33 -8.54 0.58
N HIS A 370 19.16 -7.49 -0.24
CA HIS A 370 19.86 -7.37 -1.53
C HIS A 370 21.37 -7.23 -1.38
N LEU A 371 21.82 -6.44 -0.39
CA LEU A 371 23.23 -6.31 -0.09
C LEU A 371 23.83 -7.66 0.34
N SER A 372 23.07 -8.48 1.08
CA SER A 372 23.46 -9.82 1.49
C SER A 372 23.46 -10.85 0.35
N LEU A 373 22.67 -10.60 -0.71
CA LEU A 373 22.74 -11.31 -1.99
C LEU A 373 23.93 -10.87 -2.87
N GLY A 374 24.70 -9.86 -2.44
CA GLY A 374 25.85 -9.33 -3.18
C GLY A 374 25.49 -8.23 -4.18
N GLU A 375 24.25 -7.76 -4.22
CA GLU A 375 23.82 -6.71 -5.14
C GLU A 375 24.33 -5.35 -4.69
N ARG A 376 24.81 -4.53 -5.63
CA ARG A 376 25.29 -3.17 -5.41
C ARG A 376 24.95 -2.33 -6.64
N HIS A 377 24.68 -1.04 -6.43
CA HIS A 377 24.45 -0.09 -7.54
C HIS A 377 25.60 0.91 -7.64
N GLY A 378 25.93 1.28 -8.88
CA GLY A 378 26.87 2.36 -9.16
C GLY A 378 26.24 3.75 -8.97
N MET A 379 27.09 4.77 -8.97
CA MET A 379 26.64 6.17 -8.84
C MET A 379 25.92 6.70 -10.09
N ASP A 380 26.02 5.97 -11.20
CA ASP A 380 25.31 6.17 -12.46
C ASP A 380 23.84 5.75 -12.43
N LEU A 381 23.37 5.10 -11.34
CA LEU A 381 21.96 4.75 -11.17
C LEU A 381 21.07 6.00 -11.27
N ASP A 382 20.07 5.93 -12.14
CA ASP A 382 19.05 6.97 -12.34
C ASP A 382 17.67 6.51 -11.86
N VAL A 383 16.76 7.47 -11.69
CA VAL A 383 15.39 7.20 -11.25
C VAL A 383 14.59 6.48 -12.33
N GLN A 384 13.69 5.59 -11.90
CA GLN A 384 12.78 4.86 -12.77
C GLN A 384 11.33 5.03 -12.29
N PRO A 385 10.61 6.07 -12.72
CA PRO A 385 9.26 6.38 -12.25
C PRO A 385 8.24 5.24 -12.42
N GLY A 386 8.37 4.47 -13.50
CA GLY A 386 7.49 3.34 -13.83
C GLY A 386 8.11 1.97 -13.55
N LEU A 387 9.04 1.88 -12.60
CA LEU A 387 9.71 0.63 -12.24
C LEU A 387 8.71 -0.41 -11.74
N SER A 388 8.69 -1.57 -12.40
CA SER A 388 7.97 -2.76 -11.90
C SER A 388 8.82 -3.50 -10.87
N LEU A 389 8.19 -4.35 -10.05
CA LEU A 389 8.94 -5.37 -9.30
C LEU A 389 9.84 -6.20 -10.25
N PRO A 390 11.00 -6.68 -9.77
CA PRO A 390 11.95 -7.42 -10.58
C PRO A 390 11.49 -8.87 -10.77
N PHE A 391 10.40 -9.06 -11.52
CA PHE A 391 9.84 -10.38 -11.82
C PHE A 391 10.82 -11.22 -12.65
N ARG A 392 10.82 -12.55 -12.42
CA ARG A 392 11.48 -13.49 -13.31
C ARG A 392 10.92 -13.36 -14.73
N LYS A 393 11.82 -13.37 -15.71
CA LYS A 393 11.47 -13.41 -17.13
C LYS A 393 11.13 -14.81 -17.60
#